data_AF-A0A7X1ME98-F1
#
_entry.id   AF-A0A7X1ME98-F1
#
_cell.length_a   1.000
_cell.length_b   1.000
_cell.length_c   1.000
_cell.angle_alpha   90.00
_cell.angle_beta   90.00
_cell.angle_gamma   90.00
#
_symmetry.space_group_name_H-M   'P 1'
#
loop_
_entity.id
_entity.type
_entity.pdbx_description
1 polymer ?
#
loop_
_entity_poly.entity_id
_entity_poly.type
_entity_poly.pdbx_seq_one_letter_code
_entity_poly.pdbx_strand_id
1 'polypeptide(L)'
;MKKNTVLIAAALALVVLFALLAKGCEAVAGGPVGTTDEFREHVRATTAAGESVYRALSPAPTGDPHPSQEGSSSCVDDFGFDDGDVARDEPIFTWDLDFASADDFRAALKALEAAWREEGREVEKIENGIATTLDDGIRVTFHLGWYSDEPELRAEGRCMRYTDTYGDSYDYMRDDNGDGTVDEYEKPNW
;
A
#
# COMPACT_ATOMS: atom_id res chain seq x y z
N MET A 1 29.50 6.34 46.10
CA MET A 1 28.25 5.93 45.41
C MET A 1 27.76 6.91 44.34
N LYS A 2 27.88 8.25 44.49
CA LYS A 2 27.41 9.23 43.48
C LYS A 2 28.09 9.19 42.09
N LYS A 3 29.39 8.84 42.00
CA LYS A 3 30.14 8.83 40.72
C LYS A 3 29.62 7.80 39.71
N ASN A 4 29.24 6.61 40.18
CA ASN A 4 28.79 5.53 39.30
C ASN A 4 27.40 5.84 38.71
N THR A 5 26.52 6.49 39.47
CA THR A 5 25.19 6.89 39.00
C THR A 5 25.26 7.99 37.93
N VAL A 6 26.19 8.93 38.06
CA VAL A 6 26.42 10.00 37.06
C VAL A 6 27.02 9.44 35.77
N LEU A 7 27.95 8.49 35.85
CA LEU A 7 28.52 7.80 34.69
C LEU A 7 27.47 6.97 33.94
N ILE A 8 26.61 6.24 34.65
CA ILE A 8 25.52 5.46 34.04
C ILE A 8 24.50 6.38 33.37
N ALA A 9 24.12 7.49 34.02
CA ALA A 9 23.18 8.46 33.45
C ALA A 9 23.75 9.16 32.21
N ALA A 10 25.04 9.50 32.21
CA ALA A 10 25.72 10.08 31.06
C ALA A 10 25.84 9.09 29.89
N ALA A 11 26.13 7.81 30.17
CA ALA A 11 26.17 6.75 29.17
C ALA A 11 24.78 6.51 28.54
N LEU A 12 23.73 6.47 29.36
CA LEU A 12 22.35 6.33 28.88
C LEU A 12 21.92 7.51 28.00
N ALA A 13 22.21 8.75 28.42
CA ALA A 13 21.92 9.93 27.62
C ALA A 13 22.65 9.92 26.27
N LEU A 14 23.89 9.44 26.25
CA LEU A 14 24.68 9.31 25.03
C LEU A 14 24.10 8.24 24.08
N VAL A 15 23.69 7.08 24.61
CA VAL A 15 23.05 6.02 23.81
C VAL A 15 21.73 6.50 23.19
N VAL A 16 20.90 7.21 23.97
CA VAL A 16 19.66 7.79 23.46
C VAL A 16 19.93 8.82 22.36
N LEU A 17 20.96 9.66 22.52
CA LEU A 17 21.34 10.64 21.50
C LEU A 17 21.81 9.98 20.20
N PHE A 18 22.63 8.92 20.29
CA PHE A 18 23.05 8.16 19.10
C PHE A 18 21.89 7.45 18.41
N ALA A 19 20.95 6.89 19.17
CA ALA A 19 19.75 6.26 18.60
C ALA A 19 18.87 7.28 17.85
N LEU A 20 18.71 8.50 18.40
CA LEU A 20 17.96 9.58 17.76
C LEU A 20 18.66 10.11 16.49
N LEU A 21 19.99 10.22 16.51
CA LEU A 21 20.77 10.59 15.32
C LEU A 21 20.69 9.53 14.23
N ALA A 22 20.75 8.23 14.57
CA ALA A 22 20.58 7.15 13.62
C ALA A 22 19.18 7.17 12.98
N LYS A 23 18.12 7.33 13.78
CA LYS A 23 16.74 7.51 13.31
C LYS A 23 16.57 8.74 12.41
N GLY A 24 17.27 9.84 12.75
CA GLY A 24 17.29 11.05 11.93
C GLY A 24 17.97 10.83 10.58
N CYS A 25 19.11 10.15 10.54
CA CYS A 25 19.79 9.77 9.29
C CYS A 25 18.95 8.82 8.44
N GLU A 26 18.29 7.84 9.05
CA GLU A 26 17.39 6.90 8.38
C GLU A 26 16.19 7.62 7.73
N ALA A 27 15.57 8.57 8.45
CA ALA A 27 14.49 9.39 7.91
C ALA A 27 14.96 10.26 6.71
N VAL A 28 16.16 10.85 6.80
CA VAL A 28 16.76 11.62 5.69
C VAL A 28 17.09 10.72 4.49
N ALA A 29 17.39 9.44 4.73
CA ALA A 29 17.65 8.45 3.68
C ALA A 29 16.38 7.82 3.09
N GLY A 30 15.18 8.23 3.48
CA GLY A 30 13.91 7.68 2.96
C GLY A 30 13.27 6.59 3.82
N GLY A 31 13.73 6.38 5.06
CA GLY A 31 13.14 5.44 6.02
C GLY A 31 13.83 4.07 6.07
N PRO A 32 13.30 3.11 6.85
CA PRO A 32 13.85 1.76 6.96
C PRO A 32 13.84 1.02 5.62
N VAL A 33 14.85 0.16 5.40
CA VAL A 33 14.89 -0.78 4.28
C VAL A 33 14.43 -2.14 4.78
N GLY A 34 13.34 -2.66 4.22
CA GLY A 34 12.83 -4.00 4.48
C GLY A 34 13.47 -5.07 3.59
N THR A 35 12.98 -6.29 3.70
CA THR A 35 13.36 -7.43 2.85
C THR A 35 12.40 -7.57 1.66
N THR A 36 12.82 -8.30 0.61
CA THR A 36 11.93 -8.67 -0.51
C THR A 36 10.67 -9.39 0.00
N ASP A 37 10.79 -10.27 0.99
CA ASP A 37 9.66 -11.01 1.54
C ASP A 37 8.66 -10.12 2.30
N GLU A 38 9.15 -9.13 3.05
CA GLU A 38 8.29 -8.13 3.70
C GLU A 38 7.55 -7.28 2.66
N PHE A 39 8.19 -6.97 1.53
CA PHE A 39 7.53 -6.27 0.44
C PHE A 39 6.45 -7.16 -0.24
N ARG A 40 6.73 -8.44 -0.48
CA ARG A 40 5.74 -9.41 -1.01
C ARG A 40 4.56 -9.60 -0.07
N GLU A 41 4.79 -9.58 1.24
CA GLU A 41 3.72 -9.59 2.24
C GLU A 41 2.87 -8.31 2.18
N HIS A 42 3.51 -7.16 1.98
CA HIS A 42 2.83 -5.88 1.81
C HIS A 42 1.99 -5.80 0.53
N VAL A 43 2.49 -6.39 -0.57
CA VAL A 43 1.73 -6.58 -1.82
C VAL A 43 0.47 -7.42 -1.57
N ARG A 44 0.63 -8.62 -1.00
CA ARG A 44 -0.51 -9.49 -0.66
C ARG A 44 -1.53 -8.82 0.26
N ALA A 45 -1.06 -8.07 1.26
CA ALA A 45 -1.94 -7.35 2.18
C ALA A 45 -2.75 -6.27 1.43
N THR A 46 -2.12 -5.55 0.50
CA THR A 46 -2.77 -4.53 -0.35
C THR A 46 -3.85 -5.14 -1.23
N THR A 47 -3.53 -6.23 -1.92
CA THR A 47 -4.51 -6.96 -2.75
C THR A 47 -5.67 -7.50 -1.91
N ALA A 48 -5.35 -8.16 -0.79
CA ALA A 48 -6.36 -8.74 0.11
C ALA A 48 -7.29 -7.68 0.72
N ALA A 49 -6.78 -6.48 1.01
CA ALA A 49 -7.58 -5.36 1.46
C ALA A 49 -8.62 -4.93 0.42
N GLY A 50 -8.21 -4.77 -0.83
CA GLY A 50 -9.13 -4.44 -1.91
C GLY A 50 -10.13 -5.56 -2.19
N GLU A 51 -9.70 -6.82 -2.21
CA GLU A 51 -10.62 -7.97 -2.33
C GLU A 51 -11.65 -8.02 -1.19
N SER A 52 -11.23 -7.73 0.04
CA SER A 52 -12.13 -7.69 1.19
C SER A 52 -13.20 -6.61 1.01
N VAL A 53 -12.81 -5.43 0.51
CA VAL A 53 -13.76 -4.34 0.23
C VAL A 53 -14.67 -4.69 -0.95
N TYR A 54 -14.14 -5.26 -2.03
CA TYR A 54 -14.92 -5.75 -3.16
C TYR A 54 -16.04 -6.68 -2.69
N ARG A 55 -15.71 -7.68 -1.86
CA ARG A 55 -16.68 -8.67 -1.35
C ARG A 55 -17.71 -8.05 -0.40
N ALA A 56 -17.43 -6.88 0.17
CA ALA A 56 -18.35 -6.15 1.05
C ALA A 56 -19.31 -5.21 0.28
N LEU A 57 -19.11 -4.99 -1.02
CA LEU A 57 -19.97 -4.10 -1.81
C LEU A 57 -21.41 -4.61 -1.87
N SER A 58 -22.36 -3.72 -1.62
CA SER A 58 -23.79 -4.03 -1.63
C SER A 58 -24.61 -2.84 -2.15
N PRO A 59 -25.23 -2.92 -3.35
CA PRO A 59 -25.25 -4.05 -4.28
C PRO A 59 -23.86 -4.52 -4.71
N ALA A 60 -23.71 -5.80 -5.02
CA ALA A 60 -22.45 -6.35 -5.49
C ALA A 60 -22.28 -6.07 -7.01
N PRO A 61 -21.08 -5.73 -7.48
CA PRO A 61 -20.76 -5.75 -8.90
C PRO A 61 -20.82 -7.17 -9.47
N THR A 62 -20.87 -7.29 -10.79
CA THR A 62 -20.81 -8.57 -11.50
C THR A 62 -19.36 -9.05 -11.64
N GLY A 63 -19.20 -10.36 -11.85
CA GLY A 63 -17.88 -10.98 -12.01
C GLY A 63 -17.24 -11.42 -10.70
N ASP A 64 -16.02 -11.94 -10.83
CA ASP A 64 -15.13 -12.25 -9.72
C ASP A 64 -14.11 -11.09 -9.57
N PRO A 65 -13.59 -10.83 -8.36
CA PRO A 65 -12.58 -9.80 -8.17
C PRO A 65 -11.32 -10.16 -8.95
N HIS A 66 -10.96 -9.32 -9.91
CA HIS A 66 -9.71 -9.42 -10.66
C HIS A 66 -8.93 -8.11 -10.49
N PRO A 67 -7.92 -8.07 -9.61
CA PRO A 67 -7.05 -6.91 -9.51
C PRO A 67 -6.18 -6.79 -10.76
N SER A 68 -5.83 -5.56 -11.09
CA SER A 68 -4.76 -5.22 -12.03
C SER A 68 -3.76 -4.33 -11.31
N GLN A 69 -2.48 -4.57 -11.55
CA GLN A 69 -1.43 -3.75 -10.95
C GLN A 69 -1.35 -2.37 -11.63
N GLU A 70 -1.24 -1.33 -10.83
CA GLU A 70 -0.87 0.00 -11.29
C GLU A 70 0.57 0.34 -10.90
N GLY A 71 1.29 0.98 -11.83
CA GLY A 71 2.59 1.56 -11.51
C GLY A 71 2.45 2.83 -10.66
N SER A 72 3.24 2.95 -9.60
CA SER A 72 3.37 4.20 -8.84
C SER A 72 4.46 5.08 -9.44
N SER A 73 4.12 6.34 -9.73
CA SER A 73 5.10 7.38 -10.09
C SER A 73 5.37 8.36 -8.94
N SER A 74 4.63 8.26 -7.84
CA SER A 74 4.76 9.12 -6.65
C SER A 74 5.74 8.57 -5.61
N CYS A 75 6.01 7.27 -5.63
CA CYS A 75 6.97 6.68 -4.71
C CYS A 75 8.43 7.02 -5.04
N VAL A 76 8.67 7.73 -6.16
CA VAL A 76 9.98 8.01 -6.73
C VAL A 76 10.35 9.51 -6.70
N ASP A 77 10.36 10.17 -5.53
CA ASP A 77 10.75 11.60 -5.47
C ASP A 77 12.28 11.85 -5.31
N ASP A 78 12.87 12.29 -6.43
CA ASP A 78 13.88 13.35 -6.72
C ASP A 78 15.16 13.60 -5.88
N PHE A 79 15.37 13.03 -4.68
CA PHE A 79 16.52 13.45 -3.84
C PHE A 79 17.43 12.35 -3.26
N GLY A 80 17.22 11.07 -3.57
CA GLY A 80 18.03 10.00 -2.98
C GLY A 80 18.33 8.89 -3.96
N PHE A 81 19.59 8.81 -4.40
CA PHE A 81 20.19 7.62 -4.97
C PHE A 81 19.98 6.46 -3.99
N ASP A 82 19.01 5.59 -4.25
CA ASP A 82 19.04 4.25 -3.67
C ASP A 82 20.21 3.53 -4.38
N ASP A 83 21.41 3.66 -3.82
CA ASP A 83 22.63 3.01 -4.28
C ASP A 83 22.60 1.53 -3.90
N GLY A 84 22.97 0.64 -4.84
CA GLY A 84 23.09 -0.81 -4.60
C GLY A 84 21.81 -1.59 -4.87
N ASP A 85 21.57 -2.63 -4.06
CA ASP A 85 20.48 -3.59 -4.22
C ASP A 85 19.18 -3.13 -3.50
N VAL A 86 18.87 -1.83 -3.51
CA VAL A 86 17.68 -1.29 -2.81
C VAL A 86 16.69 -0.76 -3.84
N ALA A 87 15.50 -1.33 -3.83
CA ALA A 87 14.36 -0.89 -4.62
C ALA A 87 13.35 -0.14 -3.73
N ARG A 88 12.43 0.56 -4.39
CA ARG A 88 11.35 1.30 -3.73
C ARG A 88 10.10 1.25 -4.60
N ASP A 89 9.05 0.69 -4.02
CA ASP A 89 7.78 0.53 -4.70
C ASP A 89 6.61 0.80 -3.75
N GLU A 90 5.48 1.10 -4.35
CA GLU A 90 4.20 1.29 -3.70
C GLU A 90 3.20 0.34 -4.35
N PRO A 91 2.72 -0.68 -3.62
CA PRO A 91 1.70 -1.59 -4.12
C PRO A 91 0.41 -0.84 -4.42
N ILE A 92 -0.03 -0.84 -5.68
CA ILE A 92 -1.29 -0.24 -6.08
C ILE A 92 -2.03 -1.23 -6.97
N PHE A 93 -3.26 -1.54 -6.59
CA PHE A 93 -4.12 -2.45 -7.33
C PHE A 93 -5.49 -1.83 -7.57
N THR A 94 -6.01 -2.03 -8.78
CA THR A 94 -7.32 -1.55 -9.19
C THR A 94 -8.18 -2.70 -9.69
N TRP A 95 -9.45 -2.67 -9.31
CA TRP A 95 -10.51 -3.55 -9.78
C TRP A 95 -11.51 -2.70 -10.57
N ASP A 96 -11.67 -3.03 -11.85
CA ASP A 96 -12.77 -2.51 -12.66
C ASP A 96 -14.07 -3.22 -12.25
N LEU A 97 -15.12 -2.43 -11.99
CA LEU A 97 -16.36 -2.95 -11.42
C LEU A 97 -17.54 -2.74 -12.38
N ASP A 98 -18.19 -3.83 -12.76
CA ASP A 98 -19.39 -3.78 -13.57
C ASP A 98 -20.65 -3.83 -12.69
N PHE A 99 -21.32 -2.70 -12.53
CA PHE A 99 -22.60 -2.62 -11.84
C PHE A 99 -23.76 -2.72 -12.82
N ALA A 100 -24.83 -3.43 -12.43
CA ALA A 100 -26.03 -3.56 -13.25
C ALA A 100 -26.68 -2.22 -13.63
N SER A 101 -26.46 -1.17 -12.82
CA SER A 101 -26.87 0.19 -13.13
C SER A 101 -26.05 1.24 -12.37
N ALA A 102 -26.08 2.49 -12.85
CA ALA A 102 -25.48 3.62 -12.13
C ALA A 102 -26.14 3.88 -10.76
N ASP A 103 -27.41 3.49 -10.58
CA ASP A 103 -28.09 3.60 -9.28
C ASP A 103 -27.60 2.52 -8.30
N ASP A 104 -27.26 1.32 -8.79
CA ASP A 104 -26.66 0.28 -7.96
C ASP A 104 -25.25 0.66 -7.50
N PHE A 105 -24.44 1.26 -8.38
CA PHE A 105 -23.15 1.84 -7.98
C PHE A 105 -23.30 2.88 -6.86
N ARG A 106 -24.22 3.85 -7.03
CA ARG A 106 -24.48 4.88 -6.01
C ARG A 106 -25.00 4.28 -4.70
N ALA A 107 -25.81 3.24 -4.77
CA ALA A 107 -26.29 2.52 -3.60
C ALA A 107 -25.14 1.80 -2.88
N ALA A 108 -24.24 1.15 -3.61
CA ALA A 108 -23.05 0.51 -3.07
C ALA A 108 -22.12 1.51 -2.40
N LEU A 109 -21.89 2.67 -3.01
CA LEU A 109 -21.07 3.73 -2.44
C LEU A 109 -21.64 4.20 -1.10
N LYS A 110 -22.95 4.43 -1.05
CA LYS A 110 -23.63 4.85 0.19
C LYS A 110 -23.62 3.76 1.26
N ALA A 111 -23.77 2.50 0.88
CA ALA A 111 -23.73 1.37 1.81
C ALA A 111 -22.33 1.20 2.40
N LEU A 112 -21.28 1.28 1.57
CA LEU A 112 -19.89 1.19 2.01
C LEU A 112 -19.51 2.36 2.92
N GLU A 113 -19.89 3.59 2.55
CA GLU A 113 -19.70 4.78 3.40
C GLU A 113 -20.34 4.60 4.78
N ALA A 114 -21.54 4.01 4.84
CA ALA A 114 -22.22 3.73 6.11
C ALA A 114 -21.51 2.64 6.92
N ALA A 115 -21.10 1.55 6.28
CA ALA A 115 -20.40 0.44 6.92
C ALA A 115 -19.07 0.90 7.54
N TRP A 116 -18.24 1.63 6.78
CA TRP A 116 -16.99 2.18 7.30
C TRP A 116 -17.21 3.12 8.48
N ARG A 117 -18.26 3.94 8.47
CA ARG A 117 -18.60 4.79 9.63
C ARG A 117 -19.07 4.00 10.84
N GLU A 118 -19.82 2.92 10.63
CA GLU A 118 -20.26 2.02 11.70
C GLU A 118 -19.06 1.32 12.36
N GLU A 119 -18.04 0.99 11.57
CA GLU A 119 -16.74 0.49 12.05
C GLU A 119 -15.89 1.57 12.74
N GLY A 120 -16.32 2.83 12.75
CA GLY A 120 -15.60 3.94 13.34
C GLY A 120 -14.45 4.49 12.49
N ARG A 121 -14.41 4.14 11.19
CA ARG A 121 -13.40 4.63 10.25
C ARG A 121 -13.71 6.06 9.81
N GLU A 122 -12.66 6.83 9.56
CA GLU A 122 -12.78 8.13 8.90
C GLU A 122 -13.00 7.90 7.40
N VAL A 123 -14.12 8.42 6.88
CA VAL A 123 -14.45 8.33 5.46
C VAL A 123 -14.29 9.70 4.82
N GLU A 124 -13.33 9.80 3.92
CA GLU A 124 -13.08 10.97 3.10
C GLU A 124 -14.00 10.95 1.88
N LYS A 125 -14.58 12.11 1.56
CA LYS A 125 -15.27 12.31 0.27
C LYS A 125 -14.27 12.90 -0.69
N ILE A 126 -14.02 12.17 -1.77
CA ILE A 126 -13.16 12.64 -2.85
C ILE A 126 -14.03 13.02 -4.06
N GLU A 127 -13.41 13.61 -5.07
CA GLU A 127 -14.08 13.78 -6.34
C GLU A 127 -14.48 12.39 -6.87
N ASN A 128 -15.73 12.24 -7.33
CA ASN A 128 -16.31 11.00 -7.86
C ASN A 128 -16.30 9.76 -6.94
N GLY A 129 -16.06 9.88 -5.64
CA GLY A 129 -15.98 8.69 -4.78
C GLY A 129 -15.86 8.93 -3.29
N ILE A 130 -15.46 7.87 -2.60
CA ILE A 130 -15.10 7.86 -1.18
C ILE A 130 -13.79 7.13 -0.98
N ALA A 131 -13.06 7.51 0.07
CA ALA A 131 -11.85 6.83 0.48
C ALA A 131 -11.80 6.64 1.99
N THR A 132 -11.06 5.63 2.43
CA THR A 132 -10.68 5.44 3.83
C THR A 132 -9.29 4.84 3.91
N THR A 133 -8.71 4.82 5.11
CA THR A 133 -7.46 4.12 5.41
C THR A 133 -7.76 2.98 6.37
N LEU A 134 -7.35 1.78 5.99
CA LEU A 134 -7.46 0.58 6.81
C LEU A 134 -6.35 0.55 7.88
N ASP A 135 -6.46 -0.39 8.82
CA ASP A 135 -5.68 -0.38 10.06
C ASP A 135 -4.16 -0.61 9.85
N ASP A 136 -3.79 -1.16 8.69
CA ASP A 136 -2.42 -1.40 8.21
C ASP A 136 -1.84 -0.24 7.39
N GLY A 137 -2.60 0.85 7.24
CA GLY A 137 -2.22 2.02 6.48
C GLY A 137 -2.49 1.91 4.98
N ILE A 138 -3.21 0.88 4.53
CA ILE A 138 -3.66 0.75 3.14
C ILE A 138 -4.81 1.72 2.90
N ARG A 139 -4.67 2.59 1.92
CA ARG A 139 -5.76 3.46 1.48
C ARG A 139 -6.62 2.69 0.50
N VAL A 140 -7.92 2.68 0.71
CA VAL A 140 -8.89 2.11 -0.23
C VAL A 140 -9.82 3.22 -0.72
N THR A 141 -9.96 3.29 -2.04
CA THR A 141 -10.76 4.29 -2.72
C THR A 141 -11.80 3.59 -3.58
N PHE A 142 -13.07 3.95 -3.44
CA PHE A 142 -14.16 3.48 -4.29
C PHE A 142 -14.77 4.68 -5.02
N HIS A 143 -14.61 4.73 -6.34
CA HIS A 143 -14.89 5.91 -7.15
C HIS A 143 -15.31 5.58 -8.58
N LEU A 144 -15.58 6.61 -9.39
CA LEU A 144 -15.58 6.48 -10.86
C LEU A 144 -14.20 6.87 -11.39
N GLY A 145 -13.66 6.12 -12.33
CA GLY A 145 -12.39 6.41 -12.99
C GLY A 145 -12.40 7.73 -13.74
N TRP A 146 -11.29 8.47 -13.70
CA TRP A 146 -11.25 9.84 -14.27
C TRP A 146 -11.47 9.92 -15.77
N TYR A 147 -11.08 8.86 -16.49
CA TYR A 147 -11.13 8.84 -17.94
C TYR A 147 -12.19 7.87 -18.48
N SER A 148 -12.54 6.86 -17.69
CA SER A 148 -13.51 5.83 -18.04
C SER A 148 -14.94 6.24 -17.65
N ASP A 149 -15.12 7.05 -16.60
CA ASP A 149 -16.39 7.20 -15.88
C ASP A 149 -16.96 5.84 -15.41
N GLU A 150 -16.12 4.80 -15.34
CA GLU A 150 -16.50 3.46 -14.92
C GLU A 150 -16.22 3.27 -13.42
N PRO A 151 -17.06 2.49 -12.71
CA PRO A 151 -16.81 2.20 -11.30
C PRO A 151 -15.49 1.45 -11.07
N GLU A 152 -14.65 2.00 -10.21
CA GLU A 152 -13.33 1.48 -9.88
C GLU A 152 -13.17 1.37 -8.35
N LEU A 153 -12.58 0.27 -7.91
CA LEU A 153 -12.06 0.12 -6.57
C LEU A 153 -10.54 0.10 -6.65
N ARG A 154 -9.87 0.90 -5.83
CA ARG A 154 -8.41 1.04 -5.81
C ARG A 154 -7.89 0.84 -4.41
N ALA A 155 -6.86 0.01 -4.25
CA ALA A 155 -6.16 -0.21 -2.99
C ALA A 155 -4.69 0.21 -3.14
N GLU A 156 -4.25 1.10 -2.27
CA GLU A 156 -2.93 1.72 -2.29
C GLU A 156 -2.23 1.39 -0.97
N GLY A 157 -1.24 0.50 -1.04
CA GLY A 157 -0.31 0.27 0.04
C GLY A 157 0.62 1.47 0.22
N ARG A 158 1.29 1.55 1.37
CA ARG A 158 2.35 2.56 1.57
C ARG A 158 3.57 2.28 0.69
N CYS A 159 4.27 3.33 0.30
CA CYS A 159 5.65 3.26 -0.17
C CYS A 159 6.55 2.46 0.76
N MET A 160 7.35 1.56 0.18
CA MET A 160 8.30 0.74 0.92
C MET A 160 9.64 0.66 0.20
N ARG A 161 10.72 0.85 0.95
CA ARG A 161 12.09 0.55 0.52
C ARG A 161 12.41 -0.89 0.91
N TYR A 162 12.99 -1.66 0.00
CA TYR A 162 13.35 -3.05 0.26
C TYR A 162 14.64 -3.45 -0.45
N THR A 163 15.34 -4.43 0.10
CA THR A 163 16.46 -5.04 -0.61
C THR A 163 15.93 -5.85 -1.77
N ASP A 164 16.29 -5.49 -2.99
CA ASP A 164 16.05 -6.29 -4.18
C ASP A 164 17.10 -7.40 -4.23
N THR A 165 16.71 -8.63 -3.91
CA THR A 165 17.68 -9.72 -3.83
C THR A 165 18.01 -10.18 -5.25
N TYR A 166 19.15 -9.73 -5.79
CA TYR A 166 19.62 -10.10 -7.13
C TYR A 166 19.61 -11.63 -7.33
N GLY A 167 18.67 -12.13 -8.14
CA GLY A 167 18.51 -13.56 -8.44
C GLY A 167 17.25 -14.23 -7.86
N ASP A 168 16.45 -13.54 -7.04
CA ASP A 168 15.04 -13.90 -6.89
C ASP A 168 14.30 -13.49 -8.18
N SER A 169 13.39 -14.32 -8.67
CA SER A 169 12.66 -14.07 -9.91
C SER A 169 11.52 -13.06 -9.74
N TYR A 170 11.44 -12.43 -8.57
CA TYR A 170 10.36 -11.52 -8.21
C TYR A 170 10.64 -10.13 -8.78
N ASP A 171 9.90 -9.79 -9.83
CA ASP A 171 9.85 -8.46 -10.43
C ASP A 171 8.46 -7.91 -10.10
N TYR A 172 8.36 -7.01 -9.11
CA TYR A 172 7.08 -6.45 -8.66
C TYR A 172 6.27 -5.93 -9.84
N MET A 173 6.91 -5.28 -10.82
CA MET A 173 6.26 -4.74 -12.02
C MET A 173 5.60 -5.79 -12.93
N ARG A 174 5.71 -7.08 -12.56
CA ARG A 174 5.09 -8.21 -13.25
C ARG A 174 4.08 -8.96 -12.39
N ASP A 175 4.00 -8.68 -11.09
CA ASP A 175 3.04 -9.28 -10.16
C ASP A 175 1.67 -8.59 -10.35
N ASP A 176 1.03 -8.89 -11.49
CA ASP A 176 -0.18 -8.21 -11.96
C ASP A 176 -1.37 -8.52 -11.05
N ASN A 177 -1.44 -9.76 -10.56
CA ASN A 177 -2.54 -10.20 -9.69
C ASN A 177 -2.29 -9.89 -8.20
N GLY A 178 -1.07 -9.50 -7.82
CA GLY A 178 -0.72 -9.11 -6.47
C GLY A 178 -0.68 -10.26 -5.46
N ASP A 179 -0.43 -11.50 -5.89
CA ASP A 179 -0.28 -12.67 -5.00
C ASP A 179 1.12 -12.73 -4.33
N GLY A 180 2.00 -11.80 -4.69
CA GLY A 180 3.35 -11.73 -4.17
C GLY A 180 4.25 -12.78 -4.82
N THR A 181 3.96 -13.23 -6.03
CA THR A 181 4.79 -14.10 -6.87
C THR A 181 4.76 -13.61 -8.33
N VAL A 182 5.61 -14.17 -9.19
CA VAL A 182 5.57 -13.90 -10.64
C VAL A 182 5.56 -15.23 -11.37
N ASP A 183 4.41 -15.58 -11.92
CA ASP A 183 4.19 -16.85 -12.59
C ASP A 183 4.58 -16.84 -14.08
N GLU A 184 4.24 -17.90 -14.82
CA GLU A 184 4.58 -18.03 -16.24
C GLU A 184 3.70 -17.15 -17.17
N TYR A 185 2.50 -16.78 -16.72
CA TYR A 185 1.55 -15.93 -17.45
C TYR A 185 1.87 -14.45 -17.26
N GLU A 186 2.49 -14.12 -16.14
CA GLU A 186 3.01 -12.78 -15.79
C GLU A 186 4.38 -12.48 -16.40
N LYS A 187 5.09 -13.50 -16.90
CA LYS A 187 6.37 -13.33 -17.59
C LYS A 187 6.15 -12.91 -19.05
N PRO A 188 6.92 -11.91 -19.54
CA PRO A 188 6.84 -11.52 -20.93
C PRO A 188 7.32 -12.67 -21.84
N ASN A 189 6.47 -13.04 -22.80
CA ASN A 189 6.76 -14.04 -23.83
C ASN A 189 7.78 -13.50 -24.84
N TRP A 190 9.08 -13.67 -24.62
CA TRP A 190 10.11 -13.40 -25.63
C TRP A 190 11.12 -14.53 -25.76
#